data_AF-A0A1D6Q8L9-F1
#
_entry.id   AF-A0A1D6Q8L9-F1
#
_cell.length_a   1.000
_cell.length_b   1.000
_cell.length_c   1.000
_cell.angle_alpha   90.00
_cell.angle_beta   90.00
_cell.angle_gamma   90.00
#
_symmetry.space_group_name_H-M   'P 1'
#
loop_
_entity.id
_entity.type
_entity.pdbx_description
1 polymer ?
#
loop_
_entity_poly.entity_id
_entity_poly.type
_entity_poly.pdbx_seq_one_letter_code
_entity_poly.pdbx_strand_id
1 'polypeptide(L)'
;MGAGGRMTEKEREKHEQEQVARATGGGAAVQRSPVEKPPFTLGQIKKAIPPHCFERSVLRSFSYVAHDLSLAAALLYLAVAVIPALPCPLRYAAWPLYWVAQGCVCTGVWVIAHECGHHAFSDHALLDDAVGLALHSALLVPYFSWKYSHRRHHTNASGRPYPRFACHFDPYGPIYGDRERAQIFVSDAWREARECIYVEPENRNRKGVFWYNSKF
;
A
#
# COMPACT_ATOMS: atom_id res chain seq x y z
N MET A 1 53.22 18.17 -33.48
CA MET A 1 52.74 17.87 -32.12
C MET A 1 51.80 19.00 -31.72
N GLY A 2 50.49 18.77 -31.72
CA GLY A 2 49.50 19.81 -31.40
C GLY A 2 49.29 19.93 -29.90
N ALA A 3 49.42 21.15 -29.36
CA ALA A 3 49.18 21.45 -27.96
C ALA A 3 47.67 21.36 -27.67
N GLY A 4 47.25 20.30 -26.97
CA GLY A 4 45.90 20.18 -26.43
C GLY A 4 45.74 21.18 -25.28
N GLY A 5 45.10 22.32 -25.57
CA GLY A 5 44.71 23.30 -24.56
C GLY A 5 43.79 22.64 -23.53
N ARG A 6 44.18 22.72 -22.25
CA ARG A 6 43.40 22.21 -21.13
C ARG A 6 42.16 23.10 -20.98
N MET A 7 40.97 22.55 -21.23
CA MET A 7 39.73 23.31 -20.99
C MET A 7 39.66 23.78 -19.54
N THR A 8 39.19 25.00 -19.37
CA THR A 8 38.91 25.55 -18.05
C THR A 8 37.69 24.86 -17.44
N GLU A 9 37.60 24.85 -16.12
CA GLU A 9 36.49 24.24 -15.38
C GLU A 9 35.14 24.83 -15.80
N LYS A 10 35.10 26.14 -16.05
CA LYS A 10 33.94 26.88 -16.53
C LYS A 10 33.47 26.46 -17.93
N GLU A 11 34.40 26.13 -18.82
CA GLU A 11 34.07 25.59 -20.14
C GLU A 11 33.53 24.17 -20.06
N ARG A 12 34.03 23.39 -19.10
CA ARG A 12 33.57 22.02 -18.83
C ARG A 12 32.13 22.01 -18.31
N GLU A 13 31.82 22.86 -17.33
CA GLU A 13 30.47 23.03 -16.78
C GLU A 13 29.45 23.45 -17.85
N LYS A 14 29.84 24.40 -18.72
CA LYS A 14 28.97 24.86 -19.81
C LYS A 14 28.68 23.73 -20.81
N HIS A 15 29.70 22.95 -21.16
CA HIS A 15 29.55 21.83 -22.08
C HIS A 15 28.69 20.70 -21.50
N GLU A 16 28.78 20.47 -20.18
CA GLU A 16 27.98 19.49 -19.46
C GLU A 16 26.50 19.93 -19.37
N GLN A 17 26.24 21.22 -19.13
CA GLN A 17 24.89 21.79 -19.17
C GLN A 17 24.27 21.73 -20.58
N GLU A 18 25.05 22.03 -21.62
CA GLU A 18 24.61 21.93 -23.02
C GLU A 18 24.36 20.47 -23.45
N GLN A 19 25.15 19.52 -22.96
CA GLN A 19 24.93 18.08 -23.19
C GLN A 19 23.67 17.57 -22.47
N VAL A 20 23.43 17.99 -21.23
CA VAL A 20 22.20 17.64 -20.48
C VAL A 20 20.95 18.25 -21.16
N ALA A 21 21.06 19.48 -21.68
CA ALA A 21 19.98 20.13 -22.43
C ALA A 21 19.71 19.44 -23.77
N ARG A 22 20.74 18.95 -24.47
CA ARG A 22 20.57 18.16 -25.71
C ARG A 22 20.01 16.76 -25.46
N ALA A 23 20.37 16.12 -24.34
CA ALA A 23 19.89 14.78 -23.99
C ALA A 23 18.41 14.76 -23.55
N THR A 24 17.87 15.89 -23.09
CA THR A 24 16.49 16.02 -22.59
C THR A 24 15.46 16.41 -23.65
N GLY A 25 15.86 16.50 -24.92
CA GLY A 25 14.98 16.45 -26.09
C GLY A 25 13.63 17.15 -25.95
N GLY A 26 13.62 18.49 -25.89
CA GLY A 26 12.49 19.35 -26.30
C GLY A 26 11.10 19.14 -25.67
N GLY A 27 10.92 18.20 -24.74
CA GLY A 27 9.71 18.03 -23.96
C GLY A 27 9.78 18.99 -22.79
N ALA A 28 8.78 19.86 -22.65
CA ALA A 28 8.67 20.76 -21.50
C ALA A 28 8.91 19.95 -20.21
N ALA A 29 10.00 20.25 -19.52
CA ALA A 29 10.34 19.62 -18.26
C ALA A 29 9.12 19.76 -17.34
N VAL A 30 8.53 18.63 -16.93
CA VAL A 30 7.38 18.63 -16.04
C VAL A 30 7.75 19.45 -14.80
N GLN A 31 7.11 20.60 -14.65
CA GLN A 31 7.38 21.50 -13.54
C GLN A 31 7.03 20.76 -12.26
N ARG A 32 8.03 20.55 -11.40
CA ARG A 32 7.81 19.94 -10.09
C ARG A 32 6.84 20.81 -9.29
N SER A 33 5.98 20.16 -8.50
CA SER A 33 5.11 20.85 -7.56
C SER A 33 5.91 21.79 -6.66
N PRO A 34 5.40 23.00 -6.37
CA PRO A 34 6.06 23.93 -5.46
C PRO A 34 6.33 23.27 -4.11
N VAL A 35 7.55 23.47 -3.58
CA VAL A 35 7.95 23.00 -2.24
C VAL A 35 7.73 24.06 -1.16
N GLU A 36 7.35 25.27 -1.56
CA GLU A 36 7.05 26.38 -0.65
C GLU A 36 5.72 26.14 0.07
N LYS A 37 5.61 26.69 1.29
CA LYS A 37 4.35 26.60 2.03
C LYS A 37 3.28 27.40 1.29
N PRO A 38 2.09 26.83 1.07
CA PRO A 38 1.02 27.55 0.41
C PRO A 38 0.58 28.78 1.23
N PRO A 39 0.04 29.83 0.59
CA PRO A 39 -0.40 31.07 1.25
C PRO A 39 -1.72 30.90 2.04
N PHE A 40 -2.13 29.67 2.34
CA PHE A 40 -3.34 29.33 3.07
C PHE A 40 -3.06 28.24 4.12
N THR A 41 -3.87 28.23 5.17
CA THR A 41 -3.77 27.29 6.28
C THR A 41 -4.70 26.10 6.10
N LEU A 42 -4.39 24.96 6.74
CA LEU A 42 -5.30 23.81 6.80
C LEU A 42 -6.68 24.18 7.37
N GLY A 43 -6.75 25.15 8.29
CA GLY A 43 -8.01 25.64 8.84
C GLY A 43 -8.88 26.36 7.81
N GLN A 44 -8.28 27.16 6.93
CA GLN A 44 -9.01 27.83 5.83
C GLN A 44 -9.56 26.81 4.84
N ILE A 45 -8.80 25.75 4.53
CA ILE A 45 -9.28 24.65 3.67
C ILE A 45 -10.48 23.95 4.32
N LYS A 46 -10.38 23.57 5.60
CA LYS A 46 -11.47 22.92 6.33
C LYS A 46 -12.74 23.79 6.37
N LYS A 47 -12.59 25.11 6.54
CA LYS A 47 -13.72 26.04 6.56
C LYS A 47 -14.42 26.17 5.20
N ALA A 48 -13.71 25.92 4.10
CA ALA A 48 -14.28 25.93 2.75
C ALA A 48 -15.10 24.66 2.43
N ILE A 49 -14.91 23.58 3.19
CA ILE A 49 -15.62 22.31 3.00
C ILE A 49 -16.98 22.38 3.73
N PRO A 50 -18.10 21.98 3.09
CA PRO A 50 -19.40 21.95 3.75
C PRO A 50 -19.41 21.13 5.06
N PRO A 51 -20.08 21.59 6.13
CA PRO A 51 -20.06 20.89 7.43
C PRO A 51 -20.54 19.44 7.38
N HIS A 52 -21.55 19.15 6.57
CA HIS A 52 -22.10 17.80 6.42
C HIS A 52 -21.09 16.79 5.84
N CYS A 53 -20.01 17.24 5.19
CA CYS A 53 -18.93 16.37 4.72
C CYS A 53 -18.08 15.80 5.86
N PHE A 54 -18.19 16.37 7.07
CA PHE A 54 -17.51 15.86 8.27
C PHE A 54 -18.39 14.94 9.11
N GLU A 55 -19.67 14.79 8.77
CA GLU A 55 -20.61 13.93 9.49
C GLU A 55 -20.48 12.49 9.00
N ARG A 56 -20.06 11.59 9.89
CA ARG A 56 -19.88 10.16 9.57
C ARG A 56 -21.04 9.36 10.17
N SER A 57 -21.70 8.58 9.33
CA SER A 57 -22.82 7.73 9.77
C SER A 57 -22.37 6.29 9.86
N VAL A 58 -22.25 5.76 11.08
CA VAL A 58 -21.88 4.36 11.35
C VAL A 58 -22.81 3.39 10.63
N LEU A 59 -24.13 3.65 10.64
CA LEU A 59 -25.11 2.81 9.94
C LEU A 59 -24.87 2.79 8.43
N ARG A 60 -24.61 3.94 7.83
CA ARG A 60 -24.30 4.03 6.40
C ARG A 60 -22.99 3.29 6.09
N SER A 61 -21.95 3.50 6.89
CA SER A 61 -20.65 2.84 6.72
C SER A 61 -20.78 1.31 6.78
N PHE A 62 -21.50 0.77 7.77
CA PHE A 62 -21.76 -0.67 7.86
C PHE A 62 -22.69 -1.20 6.76
N SER A 63 -23.60 -0.38 6.22
CA SER A 63 -24.43 -0.79 5.09
C SER A 63 -23.59 -1.11 3.85
N TYR A 64 -22.51 -0.36 3.61
CA TYR A 64 -21.54 -0.65 2.54
C TYR A 64 -20.72 -1.90 2.82
N VAL A 65 -20.31 -2.13 4.08
CA VAL A 65 -19.64 -3.39 4.47
C VAL A 65 -20.55 -4.58 4.18
N ALA A 66 -21.80 -4.54 4.64
CA ALA A 66 -22.75 -5.62 4.43
C ALA A 66 -23.05 -5.84 2.94
N HIS A 67 -23.19 -4.76 2.17
CA HIS A 67 -23.38 -4.82 0.72
C HIS A 67 -22.22 -5.54 0.02
N ASP A 68 -20.98 -5.10 0.24
CA ASP A 68 -19.81 -5.66 -0.45
C ASP A 68 -19.55 -7.11 -0.04
N LEU A 69 -19.73 -7.45 1.24
CA LEU A 69 -19.63 -8.84 1.71
C LEU A 69 -20.73 -9.73 1.15
N SER A 70 -21.95 -9.20 0.98
CA SER A 70 -23.06 -9.95 0.35
C SER A 70 -22.78 -10.22 -1.12
N LEU A 71 -22.25 -9.23 -1.85
CA LEU A 71 -21.83 -9.41 -3.24
C LEU A 71 -20.69 -10.43 -3.35
N ALA A 72 -19.69 -10.33 -2.48
CA ALA A 72 -18.57 -11.27 -2.43
C ALA A 72 -19.05 -12.71 -2.16
N ALA A 73 -19.97 -12.89 -1.20
CA ALA A 73 -20.55 -14.19 -0.87
C ALA A 73 -21.42 -14.74 -2.02
N ALA A 74 -22.20 -13.88 -2.67
CA ALA A 74 -23.04 -14.27 -3.81
C ALA A 74 -22.21 -14.71 -5.01
N LEU A 75 -21.16 -13.96 -5.36
CA LEU A 75 -20.23 -14.34 -6.43
C LEU A 75 -19.52 -15.66 -6.12
N LEU A 76 -19.04 -15.85 -4.89
CA LEU A 76 -18.42 -17.10 -4.47
C LEU A 76 -19.42 -18.27 -4.58
N TYR A 77 -20.64 -18.09 -4.07
CA TYR A 77 -21.69 -19.11 -4.14
C TYR A 77 -22.00 -19.50 -5.59
N LEU A 78 -22.21 -18.52 -6.46
CA LEU A 78 -22.46 -18.76 -7.88
C LEU A 78 -21.27 -19.45 -8.55
N ALA A 79 -20.04 -19.05 -8.24
CA ALA A 79 -18.85 -19.67 -8.79
C ALA A 79 -18.77 -21.16 -8.44
N VAL A 80 -18.94 -21.52 -7.16
CA VAL A 80 -18.86 -22.91 -6.72
C VAL A 80 -20.07 -23.75 -7.16
N ALA A 81 -21.25 -23.15 -7.32
CA ALA A 81 -22.45 -23.86 -7.76
C ALA A 81 -22.51 -24.06 -9.29
N VAL A 82 -22.07 -23.06 -10.07
CA VAL A 82 -22.28 -23.04 -11.53
C VAL A 82 -21.04 -23.50 -12.30
N ILE A 83 -19.84 -23.03 -11.94
CA ILE A 83 -18.63 -23.30 -12.75
C ILE A 83 -18.33 -24.80 -12.88
N PRO A 84 -18.42 -25.63 -11.82
CA PRO A 84 -18.20 -27.07 -11.95
C PRO A 84 -19.20 -27.78 -12.87
N ALA A 85 -20.42 -27.24 -13.03
CA ALA A 85 -21.47 -27.81 -13.88
C ALA A 85 -21.26 -27.48 -15.38
N LEU A 86 -20.41 -26.51 -15.72
CA LEU A 86 -20.14 -26.13 -17.10
C LEU A 86 -19.34 -27.22 -17.85
N PRO A 87 -19.45 -27.33 -19.19
CA PRO A 87 -18.54 -28.09 -20.03
C PRO A 87 -17.07 -27.66 -19.83
N CYS A 88 -16.14 -28.61 -19.94
CA CYS A 88 -14.71 -28.40 -19.64
C CYS A 88 -14.10 -27.13 -20.27
N PRO A 89 -14.30 -26.83 -21.58
CA PRO A 89 -13.73 -25.63 -22.18
C PRO A 89 -14.23 -24.33 -21.55
N LEU A 90 -15.50 -24.30 -21.12
CA LEU A 90 -16.10 -23.11 -20.50
C LEU A 90 -15.61 -22.89 -19.06
N ARG A 91 -15.22 -23.94 -18.34
CA ARG A 91 -14.66 -23.81 -16.98
C ARG A 91 -13.35 -23.04 -16.97
N TYR A 92 -12.48 -23.29 -17.96
CA TYR A 92 -11.19 -22.62 -18.06
C TYR A 92 -11.33 -21.11 -18.31
N ALA A 93 -12.42 -20.67 -18.95
CA ALA A 93 -12.75 -19.25 -19.10
C ALA A 93 -13.47 -18.69 -17.86
N ALA A 94 -14.39 -19.46 -17.27
CA ALA A 94 -15.23 -19.00 -16.17
C ALA A 94 -14.45 -18.71 -14.87
N TRP A 95 -13.43 -19.51 -14.54
CA TRP A 95 -12.61 -19.31 -13.34
C TRP A 95 -11.85 -17.97 -13.34
N PRO A 96 -11.07 -17.62 -14.38
CA PRO A 96 -10.43 -16.30 -14.46
C PRO A 96 -11.42 -15.13 -14.43
N LEU A 97 -12.55 -15.26 -15.13
CA LEU A 97 -13.60 -14.21 -15.10
C LEU A 97 -14.15 -14.01 -13.70
N TYR A 98 -14.41 -15.11 -12.97
CA TYR A 98 -14.78 -15.05 -11.57
C TYR A 98 -13.69 -14.40 -10.72
N TRP A 99 -12.41 -14.77 -10.87
CA TRP A 99 -11.33 -14.17 -10.08
C TRP A 99 -11.23 -12.66 -10.28
N VAL A 100 -11.38 -12.19 -11.52
CA VAL A 100 -11.40 -10.75 -11.81
C VAL A 100 -12.60 -10.09 -11.14
N ALA A 101 -13.81 -10.62 -11.33
CA ALA A 101 -15.02 -10.06 -10.73
C ALA A 101 -14.96 -10.06 -9.19
N GLN A 102 -14.56 -11.17 -8.58
CA GLN A 102 -14.38 -11.31 -7.14
C GLN A 102 -13.31 -10.35 -6.61
N GLY A 103 -12.18 -10.23 -7.33
CA GLY A 103 -11.10 -9.31 -7.00
C GLY A 103 -11.55 -7.84 -6.99
N CYS A 104 -12.38 -7.44 -7.96
CA CYS A 104 -12.98 -6.11 -7.99
C CYS A 104 -13.87 -5.85 -6.77
N VAL A 105 -14.73 -6.80 -6.38
CA VAL A 105 -15.59 -6.66 -5.19
C VAL A 105 -14.74 -6.64 -3.90
N CYS A 106 -13.75 -7.52 -3.77
CA CYS A 106 -12.84 -7.53 -2.63
C CYS A 106 -12.01 -6.23 -2.52
N THR A 107 -11.76 -5.54 -3.63
CA THR A 107 -11.13 -4.21 -3.62
C THR A 107 -12.04 -3.18 -2.97
N GLY A 108 -13.36 -3.26 -3.12
CA GLY A 108 -14.32 -2.43 -2.38
C GLY A 108 -14.18 -2.61 -0.86
N VAL A 109 -14.16 -3.87 -0.40
CA VAL A 109 -13.90 -4.20 1.02
C VAL A 109 -12.55 -3.66 1.49
N TRP A 110 -11.50 -3.79 0.67
CA TRP A 110 -10.18 -3.26 0.96
C TRP A 110 -10.19 -1.73 1.12
N VAL A 111 -10.92 -1.02 0.26
CA VAL A 111 -11.06 0.44 0.32
C VAL A 111 -11.76 0.86 1.60
N ILE A 112 -12.84 0.19 2.02
CA ILE A 112 -13.53 0.50 3.28
C ILE A 112 -12.57 0.35 4.47
N ALA A 113 -11.80 -0.74 4.51
CA ALA A 113 -10.81 -0.97 5.57
C ALA A 113 -9.64 0.05 5.51
N HIS A 114 -9.27 0.50 4.32
CA HIS A 114 -8.33 1.61 4.13
C HIS A 114 -8.88 2.92 4.70
N GLU A 115 -10.15 3.25 4.48
CA GLU A 115 -10.82 4.43 5.05
C GLU A 115 -10.89 4.38 6.60
N CYS A 116 -10.97 3.19 7.18
CA CYS A 116 -10.84 3.01 8.63
C CYS A 116 -9.46 3.47 9.13
N GLY A 117 -8.40 3.21 8.36
CA GLY A 117 -7.04 3.69 8.66
C GLY A 117 -6.89 5.21 8.63
N HIS A 118 -7.75 5.90 7.87
CA HIS A 118 -7.85 7.36 7.82
C HIS A 118 -8.80 7.94 8.87
N HIS A 119 -9.46 7.09 9.65
CA HIS A 119 -10.52 7.47 10.58
C HIS A 119 -11.70 8.19 9.90
N ALA A 120 -12.01 7.79 8.66
CA ALA A 120 -13.13 8.31 7.88
C ALA A 120 -14.39 7.43 7.99
N PHE A 121 -14.27 6.22 8.54
CA PHE A 121 -15.38 5.27 8.65
C PHE A 121 -16.38 5.66 9.73
N SER A 122 -15.90 6.14 10.89
CA SER A 122 -16.73 6.66 11.98
C SER A 122 -16.03 7.76 12.79
N ASP A 123 -16.71 8.28 13.81
CA ASP A 123 -16.11 9.19 14.80
C ASP A 123 -15.42 8.46 15.97
N HIS A 124 -15.39 7.13 15.93
CA HIS A 124 -14.86 6.28 16.99
C HIS A 124 -13.61 5.57 16.49
N ALA A 125 -12.43 6.10 16.81
CA ALA A 125 -11.16 5.56 16.32
C ALA A 125 -10.94 4.07 16.64
N LEU A 126 -11.43 3.59 17.80
CA LEU A 126 -11.36 2.18 18.18
C LEU A 126 -12.26 1.29 17.31
N LEU A 127 -13.43 1.78 16.93
CA LEU A 127 -14.34 1.06 16.04
C LEU A 127 -13.70 0.91 14.66
N ASP A 128 -13.13 2.00 14.15
CA ASP A 128 -12.43 2.00 12.86
C ASP A 128 -11.25 1.03 12.90
N ASP A 129 -10.44 1.06 13.96
CA ASP A 129 -9.31 0.14 14.08
C ASP A 129 -9.74 -1.32 14.20
N ALA A 130 -10.85 -1.63 14.89
CA ALA A 130 -11.38 -2.98 14.98
C ALA A 130 -11.92 -3.48 13.63
N VAL A 131 -12.71 -2.67 12.93
CA VAL A 131 -13.29 -3.01 11.63
C VAL A 131 -12.20 -3.12 10.57
N GLY A 132 -11.31 -2.14 10.49
CA GLY A 132 -10.17 -2.11 9.57
C GLY A 132 -9.27 -3.33 9.77
N LEU A 133 -8.93 -3.65 11.03
CA LEU A 133 -8.16 -4.86 11.35
C LEU A 133 -8.87 -6.13 10.86
N ALA A 134 -10.14 -6.31 11.19
CA ALA A 134 -10.89 -7.50 10.80
C ALA A 134 -10.96 -7.69 9.27
N LEU A 135 -11.31 -6.62 8.54
CA LEU A 135 -11.47 -6.67 7.08
C LEU A 135 -10.12 -6.82 6.35
N HIS A 136 -9.08 -6.07 6.74
CA HIS A 136 -7.75 -6.23 6.14
C HIS A 136 -7.13 -7.59 6.48
N SER A 137 -7.30 -8.11 7.69
CA SER A 137 -6.84 -9.46 8.04
C SER A 137 -7.52 -10.55 7.18
N ALA A 138 -8.82 -10.41 6.89
CA ALA A 138 -9.53 -11.33 6.00
C ALA A 138 -8.99 -11.28 4.55
N LEU A 139 -8.42 -10.14 4.15
CA LEU A 139 -7.78 -9.93 2.84
C LEU A 139 -6.26 -10.10 2.87
N LEU A 140 -5.70 -10.64 3.97
CA LEU A 140 -4.26 -10.85 4.18
C LEU A 140 -3.41 -9.56 4.11
N VAL A 141 -4.02 -8.42 4.46
CA VAL A 141 -3.35 -7.12 4.55
C VAL A 141 -3.04 -6.81 6.03
N PRO A 142 -1.81 -6.42 6.37
CA PRO A 142 -1.46 -6.09 7.75
C PRO A 142 -1.94 -4.68 8.11
N TYR A 143 -3.12 -4.59 8.75
CA TYR A 143 -3.83 -3.32 8.95
C TYR A 143 -2.98 -2.20 9.60
N PHE A 144 -2.35 -2.43 10.76
CA PHE A 144 -1.64 -1.35 11.45
C PHE A 144 -0.38 -0.93 10.69
N SER A 145 0.37 -1.89 10.17
CA SER A 145 1.51 -1.65 9.28
C SER A 145 1.10 -0.80 8.07
N TRP A 146 0.03 -1.19 7.39
CA TRP A 146 -0.53 -0.43 6.28
C TRP A 146 -0.96 0.96 6.71
N LYS A 147 -1.81 1.10 7.74
CA LYS A 147 -2.31 2.37 8.29
C LYS A 147 -1.18 3.37 8.55
N TYR A 148 -0.16 2.96 9.30
CA TYR A 148 0.91 3.86 9.74
C TYR A 148 1.80 4.34 8.60
N SER A 149 2.10 3.43 7.70
CA SER A 149 3.00 3.70 6.60
C SER A 149 2.30 4.47 5.47
N HIS A 150 1.04 4.13 5.22
CA HIS A 150 0.18 4.83 4.29
C HIS A 150 -0.11 6.28 4.74
N ARG A 151 -0.34 6.52 6.04
CA ARG A 151 -0.42 7.89 6.58
C ARG A 151 0.84 8.72 6.28
N ARG A 152 2.01 8.10 6.35
CA ARG A 152 3.29 8.76 6.02
C ARG A 152 3.44 9.01 4.53
N HIS A 153 2.95 8.10 3.69
CA HIS A 153 2.87 8.30 2.24
C HIS A 153 2.02 9.54 1.91
N HIS A 154 0.82 9.67 2.49
CA HIS A 154 -0.03 10.85 2.29
C HIS A 154 0.57 12.14 2.85
N THR A 155 1.34 12.06 3.94
CA THR A 155 1.99 13.23 4.55
C THR A 155 3.23 13.68 3.75
N ASN A 156 3.93 12.75 3.10
CA ASN A 156 5.18 12.99 2.38
C ASN A 156 5.07 12.47 0.94
N ALA A 157 4.15 13.02 0.14
CA ALA A 157 3.94 12.64 -1.25
C ALA A 157 5.22 12.77 -2.12
N SER A 158 6.17 13.63 -1.71
CA SER A 158 7.47 13.85 -2.35
C SER A 158 8.58 12.89 -1.88
N GLY A 159 8.26 11.92 -1.02
CA GLY A 159 9.19 10.89 -0.55
C GLY A 159 10.04 11.35 0.64
N ARG A 160 9.93 10.64 1.76
CA ARG A 160 10.84 10.80 2.89
C ARG A 160 12.09 9.93 2.66
N PRO A 161 13.32 10.46 2.79
CA PRO A 161 14.51 9.62 2.71
C PRO A 161 14.58 8.67 3.90
N TYR A 162 14.83 7.41 3.64
CA TYR A 162 15.04 6.37 4.64
C TYR A 162 16.44 5.77 4.49
N PRO A 163 17.12 5.40 5.59
CA PRO A 163 18.48 4.85 5.54
C PRO A 163 18.57 3.44 4.94
N ARG A 164 17.43 2.75 4.80
CA ARG A 164 17.28 1.42 4.19
C ARG A 164 15.96 1.32 3.45
N PHE A 165 15.77 0.24 2.70
CA PHE A 165 14.50 -0.04 2.03
C PHE A 165 13.32 0.00 3.02
N ALA A 166 12.32 0.79 2.66
CA ALA A 166 11.11 1.01 3.44
C ALA A 166 10.03 0.05 2.94
N CYS A 167 9.71 -0.96 3.75
CA CYS A 167 8.69 -1.96 3.45
C CYS A 167 7.57 -1.90 4.49
N HIS A 168 6.32 -1.91 4.04
CA HIS A 168 5.17 -1.94 4.96
C HIS A 168 5.04 -3.30 5.66
N PHE A 169 5.53 -4.37 5.04
CA PHE A 169 5.51 -5.73 5.60
C PHE A 169 6.69 -6.04 6.54
N ASP A 170 7.57 -5.07 6.82
CA ASP A 170 8.69 -5.21 7.75
C ASP A 170 8.37 -4.46 9.07
N PRO A 171 8.00 -5.15 10.16
CA PRO A 171 7.70 -4.52 11.45
C PRO A 171 8.83 -3.68 12.02
N TYR A 172 10.07 -3.97 11.62
CA TYR A 172 11.30 -3.27 12.04
C TYR A 172 11.72 -2.19 11.03
N GLY A 173 10.92 -1.95 9.99
CA GLY A 173 11.19 -0.97 8.97
C GLY A 173 11.41 0.44 9.55
N PRO A 174 12.24 1.28 8.91
CA PRO A 174 12.55 2.64 9.38
C PRO A 174 11.36 3.60 9.26
N ILE A 175 10.23 3.11 8.72
CA ILE A 175 8.98 3.82 8.60
C ILE A 175 8.35 4.03 9.99
N TYR A 176 8.40 3.03 10.86
CA TYR A 176 7.63 2.96 12.09
C TYR A 176 8.39 3.52 13.30
N GLY A 177 7.66 4.19 14.20
CA GLY A 177 8.16 4.59 15.51
C GLY A 177 7.90 3.50 16.56
N ASP A 178 8.65 3.52 17.66
CA ASP A 178 8.64 2.42 18.65
C ASP A 178 7.27 2.18 19.30
N ARG A 179 6.48 3.24 19.48
CA ARG A 179 5.12 3.15 20.04
C ARG A 179 4.10 2.50 19.09
N GLU A 180 4.36 2.53 17.78
CA GLU A 180 3.48 1.94 16.77
C GLU A 180 3.75 0.43 16.62
N ARG A 181 4.97 -0.01 16.95
CA ARG A 181 5.42 -1.40 16.78
C ARG A 181 4.55 -2.40 17.54
N ALA A 182 4.08 -2.04 18.73
CA ALA A 182 3.19 -2.90 19.51
C ALA A 182 1.92 -3.27 18.74
N GLN A 183 1.26 -2.29 18.09
CA GLN A 183 0.07 -2.55 17.30
C GLN A 183 0.38 -3.30 16.00
N ILE A 184 1.53 -2.99 15.38
CA ILE A 184 2.02 -3.71 14.21
C ILE A 184 2.19 -5.20 14.53
N PHE A 185 2.85 -5.53 15.63
CA PHE A 185 2.99 -6.92 16.07
C PHE A 185 1.65 -7.58 16.35
N VAL A 186 0.66 -6.85 16.89
CA VAL A 186 -0.70 -7.40 17.08
C VAL A 186 -1.36 -7.73 15.73
N SER A 187 -1.26 -6.86 14.72
CA SER A 187 -1.80 -7.19 13.38
C SER A 187 -1.02 -8.27 12.65
N ASP A 188 0.30 -8.31 12.83
CA ASP A 188 1.19 -9.25 12.13
C ASP A 188 1.22 -10.62 12.82
N ALA A 189 0.94 -10.71 14.13
CA ALA A 189 0.80 -11.96 14.86
C ALA A 189 -0.32 -12.84 14.28
N TRP A 190 -1.37 -12.26 13.68
CA TRP A 190 -2.38 -13.03 12.96
C TRP A 190 -1.82 -13.75 11.73
N ARG A 191 -0.76 -13.20 11.10
CA ARG A 191 -0.05 -13.82 9.98
C ARG A 191 0.97 -14.85 10.45
N GLU A 192 1.60 -14.63 11.61
CA GLU A 192 2.60 -15.56 12.19
C GLU A 192 1.98 -16.71 13.00
N ALA A 193 0.74 -16.60 13.47
CA ALA A 193 0.02 -17.68 14.17
C ALA A 193 -0.40 -18.85 13.25
N ARG A 194 -0.05 -18.83 11.96
CA ARG A 194 -0.30 -19.94 11.03
C ARG A 194 0.92 -20.66 10.52
N GLU A 195 2.12 -20.11 10.63
CA GLU A 195 3.36 -20.82 10.24
C GLU A 195 4.54 -20.13 10.94
N CYS A 196 4.99 -20.66 12.09
CA CYS A 196 6.35 -20.38 12.57
C CYS A 196 7.32 -21.11 11.63
N ILE A 197 7.65 -20.49 10.49
CA ILE A 197 8.66 -21.01 9.55
C ILE A 197 10.04 -20.76 10.17
N TYR A 198 10.55 -21.75 10.91
CA TYR A 198 11.91 -21.72 11.42
C TYR A 198 12.87 -22.11 10.31
N VAL A 199 13.68 -21.16 9.84
CA VAL A 199 14.72 -21.42 8.83
C VAL A 199 16.03 -21.66 9.57
N GLU A 200 16.39 -22.92 9.76
CA GLU A 200 17.72 -23.29 10.27
C GLU A 200 18.74 -23.42 9.13
N PRO A 201 19.96 -22.86 9.29
CA PRO A 201 21.05 -23.15 8.37
C PRO A 201 21.56 -24.58 8.60
N GLU A 202 21.57 -25.40 7.54
CA GLU A 202 22.03 -26.80 7.59
C GLU A 202 23.48 -26.95 8.06
N ASN A 203 24.31 -25.91 7.93
CA ASN A 203 25.66 -25.89 8.49
C ASN A 203 26.16 -24.47 8.78
N ARG A 204 26.86 -24.31 9.90
CA ARG A 204 27.31 -23.03 10.47
C ARG A 204 28.24 -22.17 9.59
N ASN A 205 28.63 -22.64 8.40
CA ASN A 205 29.75 -22.06 7.63
C ASN A 205 29.59 -21.99 6.09
N ARG A 206 28.38 -22.12 5.51
CA ARG A 206 28.19 -21.79 4.07
C ARG A 206 26.88 -21.03 3.81
N LYS A 207 26.97 -19.97 3.00
CA LYS A 207 25.82 -19.17 2.54
C LYS A 207 25.21 -19.80 1.30
N GLY A 208 23.96 -20.23 1.41
CA GLY A 208 23.04 -20.31 0.28
C GLY A 208 22.74 -21.71 -0.25
N VAL A 209 21.87 -22.44 0.45
CA VAL A 209 20.64 -23.08 -0.07
C VAL A 209 19.75 -23.30 1.17
N PHE A 210 18.47 -22.93 1.11
CA PHE A 210 17.50 -23.16 2.20
C PHE A 210 16.54 -24.27 1.77
N TRP A 211 16.34 -25.30 2.60
CA TRP A 211 15.40 -26.40 2.34
C TRP A 211 14.23 -26.38 3.33
N TYR A 212 13.03 -26.74 2.84
CA TYR A 212 11.81 -26.91 3.63
C TYR A 212 11.84 -28.23 4.38
N ASN A 213 11.60 -28.21 5.70
CA ASN A 213 11.34 -29.43 6.46
C ASN A 213 10.19 -29.19 7.43
N SER A 214 9.04 -29.83 7.17
CA SER A 214 7.95 -29.90 8.14
C SER A 214 8.18 -31.11 9.04
N LYS A 215 8.62 -30.89 10.28
CA LYS A 215 8.45 -31.89 11.33
C LYS A 215 7.83 -31.23 12.55
N PHE A 216 6.53 -31.52 12.69
CA PHE A 216 5.63 -31.45 13.84
C PHE A 216 5.86 -30.35 14.87
#